data_AF-A0A7S1BCW8-F1
#
_entry.id   AF-A0A7S1BCW8-F1
#
_cell.length_a   1.000
_cell.length_b   1.000
_cell.length_c   1.000
_cell.angle_alpha   90.00
_cell.angle_beta   90.00
_cell.angle_gamma   90.00
#
_symmetry.space_group_name_H-M   'P 1'
#
loop_
_entity.id
_entity.type
_entity.pdbx_description
1 polymer ?
#
loop_
_entity_poly.entity_id
_entity_poly.type
_entity_poly.pdbx_seq_one_letter_code
_entity_poly.pdbx_strand_id
1 'polypeptide(L)'
;VGGGPRSLCITGYPLEVQHEILVRCAEVGLKFDAALAYCHFNWHDASLFSPSDAFGNKNRSFFESCAERDVAVLAAAPLSMGLFSPDGPPDWHPAAPELKEACRLARDICADEAVSVTELALTWALYESRIPCTFLGIADVEELEAAVAVARKVGEGKLDDILNGKERRALSRIMAKDGPFAKVSLEGKNAWDGVTIAEKFWMSIDGGREAADDRMRKG
;
A
#
# COMPACT_ATOMS: atom_id res chain seq x y z
N VAL A 1 27.20 9.59 26.22
CA VAL A 1 25.80 9.47 25.77
C VAL A 1 25.84 8.72 24.44
N GLY A 2 25.50 7.42 24.45
CA GLY A 2 25.63 6.57 23.26
C GLY A 2 24.59 6.97 22.21
N GLY A 3 25.03 7.28 20.98
CA GLY A 3 24.18 7.68 19.85
C GLY A 3 23.44 6.50 19.21
N GLY A 4 22.62 5.81 20.00
CA GLY A 4 21.74 4.74 19.50
C GLY A 4 20.59 5.28 18.64
N PRO A 5 19.85 4.39 17.94
CA PRO A 5 18.68 4.76 17.16
C PRO A 5 17.65 5.48 18.05
N ARG A 6 17.14 6.61 17.56
CA ARG A 6 16.20 7.47 18.31
C ARG A 6 14.76 6.99 18.22
N SER A 7 14.44 6.21 17.19
CA SER A 7 13.10 5.66 16.94
C SER A 7 13.21 4.31 16.24
N LEU A 8 12.23 3.44 16.48
CA LEU A 8 12.12 2.10 15.94
C LEU A 8 10.85 1.98 15.09
N CYS A 9 11.00 1.52 13.84
CA CYS A 9 9.90 1.33 12.91
C CYS A 9 9.93 -0.09 12.32
N ILE A 10 8.77 -0.72 12.17
CA ILE A 10 8.61 -2.00 11.48
C ILE A 10 8.04 -1.79 10.07
N THR A 11 8.51 -2.57 9.10
CA THR A 11 8.06 -2.52 7.71
C THR A 11 8.38 -3.84 7.00
N GLY A 12 7.78 -4.06 5.84
CA GLY A 12 8.15 -5.17 4.93
C GLY A 12 7.54 -6.53 5.27
N TYR A 13 6.55 -6.57 6.16
CA TYR A 13 5.80 -7.78 6.49
C TYR A 13 4.30 -7.59 6.24
N PRO A 14 3.54 -8.66 6.01
CA PRO A 14 2.07 -8.62 6.05
C PRO A 14 1.55 -8.02 7.36
N LEU A 15 0.39 -7.37 7.34
CA LEU A 15 -0.15 -6.66 8.51
C LEU A 15 -0.30 -7.58 9.73
N GLU A 16 -0.70 -8.84 9.54
CA GLU A 16 -0.84 -9.82 10.64
C GLU A 16 0.51 -10.13 11.30
N VAL A 17 1.56 -10.29 10.48
CA VAL A 17 2.91 -10.57 10.96
C VAL A 17 3.49 -9.35 11.67
N GLN A 18 3.27 -8.14 11.13
CA GLN A 18 3.65 -6.90 11.83
C GLN A 18 2.97 -6.82 13.19
N HIS A 19 1.66 -7.11 13.27
CA HIS A 19 0.93 -7.10 14.53
C HIS A 19 1.51 -8.10 15.55
N GLU A 20 1.78 -9.34 15.13
CA GLU A 20 2.36 -10.37 16.01
C GLU A 20 3.72 -9.93 16.58
N ILE A 21 4.58 -9.35 15.74
CA ILE A 21 5.89 -8.83 16.17
C ILE A 21 5.70 -7.69 17.19
N LEU A 22 4.82 -6.72 16.90
CA LEU A 22 4.53 -5.61 17.80
C LEU A 22 4.04 -6.10 19.17
N VAL A 23 3.16 -7.10 19.20
CA VAL A 23 2.64 -7.70 20.45
C VAL A 23 3.77 -8.36 21.23
N ARG A 24 4.54 -9.26 20.59
CA ARG A 24 5.61 -10.00 21.27
C ARG A 24 6.75 -9.11 21.75
N CYS A 25 7.08 -8.07 20.99
CA CYS A 25 8.08 -7.09 21.41
C CYS A 25 7.60 -6.29 22.63
N ALA A 26 6.32 -5.91 22.67
CA ALA A 26 5.76 -5.21 23.83
C ALA A 26 5.79 -6.07 25.10
N GLU A 27 5.56 -7.39 24.99
CA GLU A 27 5.65 -8.34 26.12
C GLU A 27 7.04 -8.37 26.77
N VAL A 28 8.10 -8.12 26.00
CA VAL A 28 9.48 -8.04 26.48
C VAL A 28 9.95 -6.61 26.75
N GLY A 29 9.04 -5.63 26.74
CA GLY A 29 9.32 -4.23 27.04
C GLY A 29 9.94 -3.43 25.89
N LEU A 30 9.94 -3.95 24.66
CA LEU A 30 10.38 -3.23 23.46
C LEU A 30 9.17 -2.57 22.77
N LYS A 31 9.22 -1.24 22.64
CA LYS A 31 8.18 -0.45 21.97
C LYS A 31 8.68 0.03 20.60
N PHE A 32 7.84 -0.12 19.58
CA PHE A 32 8.01 0.52 18.28
C PHE A 32 7.33 1.89 18.29
N ASP A 33 7.89 2.86 17.58
CA ASP A 33 7.29 4.18 17.40
C ASP A 33 6.36 4.22 16.18
N ALA A 34 6.65 3.39 15.18
CA ALA A 34 5.87 3.35 13.94
C ALA A 34 5.82 1.97 13.28
N ALA A 35 4.80 1.78 12.44
CA ALA A 35 4.66 0.68 11.52
C ALA A 35 4.33 1.22 10.12
N LEU A 36 5.07 0.79 9.09
CA LEU A 36 4.81 1.17 7.70
C LEU A 36 3.98 0.09 7.00
N ALA A 37 2.76 0.45 6.63
CA ALA A 37 1.86 -0.37 5.85
C ALA A 37 2.04 -0.06 4.35
N TYR A 38 2.69 -0.97 3.64
CA TYR A 38 2.97 -0.83 2.20
C TYR A 38 1.80 -1.37 1.38
N CYS A 39 1.25 -0.58 0.45
CA CYS A 39 0.14 -0.95 -0.44
C CYS A 39 -1.21 -1.29 0.23
N HIS A 40 -1.42 -1.04 1.52
CA HIS A 40 -2.66 -1.39 2.24
C HIS A 40 -3.69 -0.24 2.38
N PHE A 41 -3.44 0.89 1.71
CA PHE A 41 -4.39 2.02 1.66
C PHE A 41 -4.41 2.69 0.28
N ASN A 42 -5.24 2.16 -0.60
CA ASN A 42 -5.53 2.63 -1.95
C ASN A 42 -6.94 2.13 -2.37
N TRP A 43 -7.32 2.24 -3.64
CA TRP A 43 -8.68 1.86 -4.07
C TRP A 43 -8.96 0.36 -4.08
N HIS A 44 -7.95 -0.47 -4.37
CA HIS A 44 -8.15 -1.92 -4.42
C HIS A 44 -7.85 -2.60 -3.08
N ASP A 45 -7.08 -1.95 -2.21
CA ASP A 45 -6.73 -2.44 -0.89
C ASP A 45 -6.91 -1.34 0.18
N ALA A 46 -7.91 -1.53 1.04
CA ALA A 46 -8.16 -0.72 2.23
C ALA A 46 -8.02 -1.55 3.53
N SER A 47 -7.29 -2.66 3.47
CA SER A 47 -7.12 -3.61 4.58
C SER A 47 -6.52 -2.99 5.85
N LEU A 48 -5.83 -1.84 5.72
CA LEU A 48 -5.31 -1.09 6.85
C LEU A 48 -6.37 -0.78 7.92
N PHE A 49 -7.60 -0.51 7.47
CA PHE A 49 -8.75 -0.19 8.32
C PHE A 49 -9.78 -1.32 8.41
N SER A 50 -9.53 -2.46 7.76
CA SER A 50 -10.45 -3.61 7.79
C SER A 50 -10.25 -4.42 9.08
N PRO A 51 -11.33 -4.77 9.79
CA PRO A 51 -11.23 -5.67 10.93
C PRO A 51 -10.77 -7.08 10.56
N SER A 52 -9.99 -7.71 11.43
CA SER A 52 -9.54 -9.10 11.27
C SER A 52 -9.29 -9.77 12.62
N ASP A 53 -9.57 -11.07 12.71
CA ASP A 53 -9.24 -11.91 13.88
C ASP A 53 -7.74 -11.89 14.22
N ALA A 54 -6.89 -11.61 13.22
CA ALA A 54 -5.44 -11.54 13.39
C ALA A 54 -5.00 -10.42 14.36
N PHE A 55 -5.83 -9.41 14.61
CA PHE A 55 -5.47 -8.25 15.44
C PHE A 55 -5.98 -8.36 16.89
N GLY A 56 -6.27 -9.58 17.34
CA GLY A 56 -6.65 -9.92 18.71
C GLY A 56 -8.17 -9.95 18.97
N ASN A 57 -8.98 -9.33 18.10
CA ASN A 57 -10.43 -9.56 18.05
C ASN A 57 -11.00 -9.17 16.67
N LYS A 58 -12.10 -9.83 16.25
CA LYS A 58 -12.76 -9.66 14.94
C LYS A 58 -13.24 -8.25 14.56
N ASN A 59 -13.37 -7.33 15.51
CA ASN A 59 -13.86 -5.97 15.30
C ASN A 59 -12.73 -4.94 15.27
N ARG A 60 -11.47 -5.37 15.26
CA ARG A 60 -10.30 -4.49 15.30
C ARG A 60 -9.50 -4.59 14.01
N SER A 61 -9.10 -3.46 13.48
CA SER A 61 -8.18 -3.31 12.35
C SER A 61 -6.71 -3.22 12.79
N PHE A 62 -5.78 -3.35 11.83
CA PHE A 62 -4.36 -3.12 12.10
C PHE A 62 -4.11 -1.69 12.62
N PHE A 63 -4.79 -0.71 12.02
CA PHE A 63 -4.71 0.70 12.42
C PHE A 63 -5.06 0.90 13.90
N GLU A 64 -6.21 0.37 14.33
CA GLU A 64 -6.67 0.47 15.73
C GLU A 64 -5.75 -0.28 16.69
N SER A 65 -5.23 -1.44 16.28
CA SER A 65 -4.32 -2.24 17.08
C SER A 65 -2.99 -1.53 17.35
N CYS A 66 -2.46 -0.79 16.36
CA CYS A 66 -1.28 0.05 16.52
C CYS A 66 -1.56 1.26 17.41
N ALA A 67 -2.71 1.93 17.23
CA ALA A 67 -3.10 3.09 18.03
C ALA A 67 -3.18 2.77 19.53
N GLU A 68 -3.73 1.61 19.91
CA GLU A 68 -3.78 1.16 21.32
C GLU A 68 -2.39 0.98 21.96
N ARG A 69 -1.36 0.76 21.14
CA ARG A 69 0.03 0.57 21.57
C ARG A 69 0.87 1.83 21.42
N ASP A 70 0.25 2.95 21.04
CA ASP A 70 0.92 4.20 20.74
C ASP A 70 2.02 4.02 19.67
N VAL A 71 1.66 3.27 18.60
CA VAL A 71 2.45 3.04 17.39
C VAL A 71 1.81 3.81 16.24
N ALA A 72 2.54 4.73 15.63
CA ALA A 72 2.07 5.49 14.48
C ALA A 72 2.02 4.60 13.22
N VAL A 73 0.93 4.67 12.46
CA VAL A 73 0.78 3.91 11.23
C VAL A 73 1.09 4.80 10.04
N LEU A 74 2.18 4.50 9.35
CA LEU A 74 2.59 5.18 8.12
C LEU A 74 2.07 4.38 6.92
N ALA A 75 1.72 5.05 5.82
CA ALA A 75 1.33 4.37 4.58
C ALA A 75 2.43 4.48 3.52
N ALA A 76 2.48 3.54 2.57
CA ALA A 76 3.36 3.63 1.42
C ALA A 76 2.70 3.08 0.15
N ALA A 77 3.24 3.49 -1.00
CA ALA A 77 2.82 3.07 -2.32
C ALA A 77 1.32 3.30 -2.59
N PRO A 78 0.84 4.55 -2.46
CA PRO A 78 -0.57 4.89 -2.67
C PRO A 78 -1.03 4.63 -4.13
N LEU A 79 -0.09 4.64 -5.08
CA LEU A 79 -0.34 4.31 -6.49
C LEU A 79 -0.23 2.82 -6.80
N SER A 80 -0.08 1.98 -5.76
CA SER A 80 0.15 0.54 -5.84
C SER A 80 1.19 0.19 -6.91
N MET A 81 2.40 0.75 -6.71
CA MET A 81 3.58 0.50 -7.55
C MET A 81 3.37 0.78 -9.06
N GLY A 82 2.55 1.78 -9.39
CA GLY A 82 2.28 2.19 -10.76
C GLY A 82 0.98 1.61 -11.34
N LEU A 83 0.22 0.80 -10.60
CA LEU A 83 -1.11 0.38 -11.08
C LEU A 83 -2.04 1.59 -11.37
N PHE A 84 -1.87 2.68 -10.62
CA PHE A 84 -2.60 3.93 -10.77
C PHE A 84 -1.80 5.08 -11.41
N SER A 85 -0.79 4.76 -12.23
CA SER A 85 -0.17 5.71 -13.16
C SER A 85 -0.94 5.74 -14.49
N PRO A 86 -0.80 6.79 -15.33
CA PRO A 86 -1.48 6.87 -16.62
C PRO A 86 -1.12 5.70 -17.56
N ASP A 87 0.17 5.36 -17.64
CA ASP A 87 0.69 4.28 -18.49
C ASP A 87 0.50 2.89 -17.88
N GLY A 88 0.14 2.84 -16.60
CA GLY A 88 -0.01 1.61 -15.84
C GLY A 88 1.29 1.05 -15.26
N PRO A 89 1.22 -0.17 -14.70
CA PRO A 89 2.34 -0.74 -13.97
C PRO A 89 3.46 -1.16 -14.94
N PRO A 90 4.70 -1.24 -14.46
CA PRO A 90 5.79 -1.85 -15.23
C PRO A 90 5.54 -3.35 -15.48
N ASP A 91 6.15 -3.92 -16.52
CA ASP A 91 5.95 -5.32 -16.93
C ASP A 91 6.24 -6.33 -15.80
N TRP A 92 7.24 -6.03 -14.96
CA TRP A 92 7.65 -6.88 -13.83
C TRP A 92 6.66 -6.86 -12.65
N HIS A 93 5.61 -6.05 -12.70
CA HIS A 93 4.71 -5.85 -11.57
C HIS A 93 4.09 -7.18 -11.10
N PRO A 94 4.11 -7.47 -9.78
CA PRO A 94 3.79 -8.79 -9.23
C PRO A 94 2.29 -9.09 -9.09
N ALA A 95 1.42 -8.07 -9.17
CA ALA A 95 -0.03 -8.26 -9.12
C ALA A 95 -0.53 -9.29 -10.13
N ALA A 96 -1.56 -10.04 -9.73
CA ALA A 96 -2.26 -10.98 -10.58
C ALA A 96 -2.86 -10.29 -11.83
N PRO A 97 -2.98 -10.99 -12.97
CA PRO A 97 -3.58 -10.43 -14.19
C PRO A 97 -4.96 -9.81 -13.97
N GLU A 98 -5.79 -10.41 -13.13
CA GLU A 98 -7.14 -9.94 -12.84
C GLU A 98 -7.13 -8.60 -12.09
N LEU A 99 -6.19 -8.43 -11.15
CA LEU A 99 -6.01 -7.15 -10.44
C LEU A 99 -5.44 -6.07 -11.38
N LYS A 100 -4.49 -6.43 -12.25
CA LYS A 100 -3.95 -5.52 -13.28
C LYS A 100 -5.07 -5.02 -14.20
N GLU A 101 -5.96 -5.92 -14.63
CA GLU A 101 -7.11 -5.56 -15.45
C GLU A 101 -8.12 -4.69 -14.70
N ALA A 102 -8.43 -4.98 -13.44
CA ALA A 102 -9.28 -4.12 -12.63
C ALA A 102 -8.70 -2.71 -12.47
N CYS A 103 -7.40 -2.59 -12.24
CA CYS A 103 -6.73 -1.29 -12.18
C CYS A 103 -6.77 -0.56 -13.53
N ARG A 104 -6.60 -1.28 -14.65
CA ARG A 104 -6.76 -0.73 -16.00
C ARG A 104 -8.16 -0.16 -16.20
N LEU A 105 -9.21 -0.89 -15.81
CA LEU A 105 -10.59 -0.40 -15.88
C LEU A 105 -10.83 0.84 -15.01
N ALA A 106 -10.20 0.92 -13.83
CA ALA A 106 -10.26 2.14 -13.01
C ALA A 106 -9.58 3.34 -13.70
N ARG A 107 -8.47 3.12 -14.41
CA ARG A 107 -7.82 4.16 -15.24
C ARG A 107 -8.73 4.60 -16.39
N ASP A 108 -9.37 3.66 -17.08
CA ASP A 108 -10.31 3.96 -18.17
C ASP A 108 -11.48 4.83 -17.67
N ILE A 109 -12.03 4.53 -16.49
CA ILE A 109 -13.07 5.36 -15.87
C ILE A 109 -12.58 6.78 -15.59
N CYS A 110 -11.35 6.95 -15.11
CA CYS A 110 -10.76 8.27 -14.89
C CYS A 110 -10.59 9.02 -16.23
N ALA A 111 -10.12 8.33 -17.26
CA ALA A 111 -9.95 8.89 -18.60
C ALA A 111 -11.29 9.34 -19.21
N ASP A 112 -12.34 8.51 -19.10
CA ASP A 112 -13.71 8.82 -19.55
C ASP A 112 -14.26 10.10 -18.89
N GLU A 113 -13.97 10.31 -17.61
CA GLU A 113 -14.41 11.50 -16.85
C GLU A 113 -13.47 12.72 -17.02
N ALA A 114 -12.38 12.56 -17.78
CA ALA A 114 -11.30 13.53 -17.92
C ALA A 114 -10.73 13.96 -16.56
N VAL A 115 -10.38 12.97 -15.74
CA VAL A 115 -9.76 13.10 -14.41
C VAL A 115 -8.40 12.40 -14.41
N SER A 116 -7.40 12.99 -13.77
CA SER A 116 -6.11 12.33 -13.55
C SER A 116 -6.27 11.17 -12.56
N VAL A 117 -6.00 9.95 -13.02
CA VAL A 117 -6.04 8.76 -12.16
C VAL A 117 -5.05 8.85 -11.00
N THR A 118 -3.86 9.38 -11.26
CA THR A 118 -2.80 9.54 -10.27
C THR A 118 -3.18 10.56 -9.22
N GLU A 119 -3.67 11.74 -9.62
CA GLU A 119 -4.07 12.78 -8.65
C GLU A 119 -5.26 12.33 -7.81
N LEU A 120 -6.24 11.63 -8.40
CA LEU A 120 -7.39 11.11 -7.67
C LEU A 120 -6.97 10.00 -6.68
N ALA A 121 -6.07 9.11 -7.07
CA ALA A 121 -5.54 8.05 -6.21
C ALA A 121 -4.72 8.63 -5.05
N LEU A 122 -3.89 9.66 -5.32
CA LEU A 122 -3.18 10.39 -4.27
C LEU A 122 -4.16 11.13 -3.34
N THR A 123 -5.21 11.74 -3.89
CA THR A 123 -6.25 12.40 -3.08
C THR A 123 -6.91 11.40 -2.12
N TRP A 124 -7.19 10.18 -2.60
CA TRP A 124 -7.69 9.08 -1.75
C TRP A 124 -6.69 8.67 -0.66
N ALA A 125 -5.40 8.57 -0.97
CA ALA A 125 -4.42 8.16 0.02
C ALA A 125 -4.13 9.24 1.07
N LEU A 126 -4.29 10.53 0.71
CA LEU A 126 -3.92 11.66 1.54
C LEU A 126 -5.08 12.24 2.35
N TYR A 127 -6.36 12.02 2.00
CA TYR A 127 -7.49 12.56 2.78
C TYR A 127 -7.60 11.95 4.18
N GLU A 128 -7.01 10.79 4.39
CA GLU A 128 -7.06 10.08 5.66
C GLU A 128 -6.09 10.71 6.67
N SER A 129 -6.56 11.74 7.36
CA SER A 129 -5.77 12.53 8.32
C SER A 129 -5.26 11.73 9.52
N ARG A 130 -5.79 10.52 9.77
CA ARG A 130 -5.29 9.63 10.82
C ARG A 130 -3.95 8.98 10.44
N ILE A 131 -3.58 8.96 9.16
CA ILE A 131 -2.27 8.52 8.68
C ILE A 131 -1.34 9.75 8.63
N PRO A 132 -0.35 9.88 9.53
CA PRO A 132 0.48 11.08 9.62
C PRO A 132 1.47 11.27 8.47
N CYS A 133 1.77 10.20 7.71
CA CYS A 133 2.68 10.28 6.57
C CYS A 133 2.41 9.14 5.56
N THR A 134 2.40 9.51 4.28
CA THR A 134 2.28 8.57 3.16
C THR A 134 3.53 8.69 2.28
N PHE A 135 4.29 7.60 2.16
CA PHE A 135 5.47 7.52 1.30
C PHE A 135 5.06 7.29 -0.15
N LEU A 136 5.52 8.18 -1.02
CA LEU A 136 5.32 8.12 -2.48
C LEU A 136 6.67 7.93 -3.17
N GLY A 137 6.73 7.04 -4.16
CA GLY A 137 7.83 6.98 -5.11
C GLY A 137 7.58 8.00 -6.22
N ILE A 138 8.61 8.79 -6.55
CA ILE A 138 8.55 9.88 -7.52
C ILE A 138 9.71 9.70 -8.49
N ALA A 139 9.43 9.68 -9.78
CA ALA A 139 10.42 9.45 -10.84
C ALA A 139 11.05 10.75 -11.35
N ASP A 140 10.28 11.86 -11.37
CA ASP A 140 10.70 13.14 -11.93
C ASP A 140 10.10 14.36 -11.17
N VAL A 141 10.45 15.56 -11.63
CA VAL A 141 10.05 16.81 -10.95
C VAL A 141 8.58 17.13 -11.20
N GLU A 142 8.07 16.79 -12.37
CA GLU A 142 6.68 16.99 -12.75
C GLU A 142 5.75 16.16 -11.85
N GLU A 143 6.09 14.89 -11.59
CA GLU A 143 5.39 14.04 -10.61
C GLU A 143 5.46 14.61 -9.20
N LEU A 144 6.61 15.17 -8.79
CA LEU A 144 6.77 15.82 -7.49
C LEU A 144 5.83 17.02 -7.34
N GLU A 145 5.78 17.89 -8.35
CA GLU A 145 4.95 19.08 -8.34
C GLU A 145 3.46 18.72 -8.30
N ALA A 146 3.03 17.72 -9.07
CA ALA A 146 1.67 17.20 -9.04
C ALA A 146 1.32 16.63 -7.66
N ALA A 147 2.19 15.81 -7.06
CA ALA A 147 1.96 15.24 -5.73
C ALA A 147 1.86 16.33 -4.64
N VAL A 148 2.72 17.36 -4.71
CA VAL A 148 2.66 18.51 -3.79
C VAL A 148 1.38 19.32 -3.98
N ALA A 149 0.92 19.51 -5.21
CA ALA A 149 -0.34 20.18 -5.50
C ALA A 149 -1.54 19.43 -4.89
N VAL A 150 -1.57 18.10 -5.02
CA VAL A 150 -2.59 17.26 -4.39
C VAL A 150 -2.53 17.35 -2.86
N ALA A 151 -1.34 17.24 -2.26
CA ALA A 151 -1.18 17.33 -0.82
C ALA A 151 -1.67 18.68 -0.26
N ARG A 152 -1.43 19.79 -0.98
CA ARG A 152 -1.96 21.12 -0.62
C ARG A 152 -3.48 21.23 -0.79
N LYS A 153 -4.05 20.58 -1.81
CA LYS A 153 -5.49 20.55 -2.08
C LYS A 153 -6.26 19.81 -0.98
N VAL A 154 -5.74 18.67 -0.52
CA VAL A 154 -6.43 17.78 0.43
C VAL A 154 -6.67 18.45 1.78
N GLY A 155 -5.66 19.11 2.36
CA GLY A 155 -5.79 19.80 3.64
C GLY A 155 -6.44 18.95 4.74
N GLU A 156 -7.30 19.57 5.55
CA GLU A 156 -8.16 18.88 6.53
C GLU A 156 -9.61 18.93 6.05
N GLY A 157 -10.26 17.76 5.91
CA GLY A 157 -11.66 17.72 5.46
C GLY A 157 -12.14 16.31 5.12
N LYS A 158 -13.43 16.18 4.82
CA LYS A 158 -13.97 14.93 4.28
C LYS A 158 -13.56 14.81 2.82
N LEU A 159 -13.32 13.58 2.35
CA LEU A 159 -13.03 13.32 0.94
C LEU A 159 -14.06 13.97 0.01
N ASP A 160 -15.34 13.88 0.37
CA ASP A 160 -16.42 14.49 -0.38
C ASP A 160 -16.33 16.01 -0.50
N ASP A 161 -15.68 16.72 0.42
CA ASP A 161 -15.52 18.18 0.30
C ASP A 161 -14.32 18.55 -0.58
N ILE A 162 -13.35 17.63 -0.71
CA ILE A 162 -12.12 17.80 -1.49
C ILE A 162 -12.37 17.52 -2.99
N LEU A 163 -13.26 16.58 -3.31
CA LEU A 163 -13.50 16.15 -4.68
C LEU A 163 -14.42 17.09 -5.46
N ASN A 164 -13.98 17.48 -6.65
CA ASN A 164 -14.84 18.17 -7.61
C ASN A 164 -15.89 17.21 -8.22
N GLY A 165 -16.82 17.76 -9.01
CA GLY A 165 -17.93 16.98 -9.58
C GLY A 165 -17.51 15.82 -10.49
N LYS A 166 -16.40 15.95 -11.24
CA LYS A 166 -15.88 14.88 -12.11
C LYS A 166 -15.19 13.79 -11.29
N GLU A 167 -14.33 14.22 -10.36
CA GLU A 167 -13.61 13.33 -9.44
C GLU A 167 -14.55 12.47 -8.62
N ARG A 168 -15.64 13.05 -8.10
CA ARG A 168 -16.65 12.30 -7.35
C ARG A 168 -17.36 11.27 -8.20
N ARG A 169 -17.70 11.58 -9.45
CA ARG A 169 -18.34 10.61 -10.37
C ARG A 169 -17.38 9.47 -10.71
N ALA A 170 -16.13 9.78 -11.04
CA ALA A 170 -15.10 8.79 -11.31
C ALA A 170 -14.92 7.85 -10.11
N LEU A 171 -14.68 8.41 -8.92
CA LEU A 171 -14.49 7.62 -7.70
C LEU A 171 -15.73 6.78 -7.38
N SER A 172 -16.94 7.32 -7.56
CA SER A 172 -18.18 6.58 -7.33
C SER A 172 -18.33 5.36 -8.25
N ARG A 173 -17.92 5.47 -9.53
CA ARG A 173 -17.90 4.35 -10.49
C ARG A 173 -16.82 3.32 -10.14
N ILE A 174 -15.65 3.80 -9.69
CA ILE A 174 -14.52 2.93 -9.30
C ILE A 174 -14.87 2.10 -8.06
N MET A 175 -15.48 2.75 -7.06
CA MET A 175 -15.81 2.12 -5.77
C MET A 175 -17.21 1.49 -5.74
N ALA A 176 -17.91 1.43 -6.88
CA ALA A 176 -19.22 0.81 -6.99
C ALA A 176 -19.15 -0.69 -6.66
N LYS A 177 -20.25 -1.25 -6.15
CA LYS A 177 -20.36 -2.68 -5.80
C LYS A 177 -20.14 -3.60 -7.00
N ASP A 178 -20.45 -3.12 -8.20
CA ASP A 178 -20.23 -3.77 -9.50
C ASP A 178 -19.09 -3.11 -10.30
N GLY A 179 -18.30 -2.24 -9.65
CA GLY A 179 -17.16 -1.54 -10.23
C GLY A 179 -15.95 -2.44 -10.46
N PRO A 180 -14.82 -1.86 -10.93
CA PRO A 180 -13.62 -2.61 -11.31
C PRO A 180 -13.11 -3.58 -10.25
N PHE A 181 -13.22 -3.20 -8.98
CA PHE A 181 -12.65 -3.97 -7.87
C PHE A 181 -13.59 -5.01 -7.28
N ALA A 182 -14.85 -5.09 -7.72
CA ALA A 182 -15.90 -5.94 -7.13
C ALA A 182 -15.55 -7.43 -6.99
N LYS A 183 -14.63 -7.94 -7.83
CA LYS A 183 -14.23 -9.36 -7.87
C LYS A 183 -12.79 -9.62 -7.43
N VAL A 184 -12.02 -8.56 -7.16
CA VAL A 184 -10.58 -8.65 -6.87
C VAL A 184 -10.21 -8.04 -5.52
N SER A 185 -10.94 -7.00 -5.12
CA SER A 185 -10.89 -6.45 -3.77
C SER A 185 -12.02 -7.12 -3.01
N LEU A 186 -11.67 -8.14 -2.22
CA LEU A 186 -12.37 -8.65 -1.04
C LEU A 186 -11.69 -9.99 -0.67
N GLU A 187 -11.20 -10.09 0.56
CA GLU A 187 -10.59 -11.29 1.18
C GLU A 187 -9.15 -11.64 0.79
N GLY A 188 -8.21 -10.69 0.86
CA GLY A 188 -6.76 -10.98 1.00
C GLY A 188 -6.04 -11.64 -0.17
N LYS A 189 -6.75 -12.23 -1.14
CA LYS A 189 -6.17 -12.98 -2.28
C LYS A 189 -5.30 -12.14 -3.21
N ASN A 190 -5.51 -10.84 -3.23
CA ASN A 190 -4.74 -9.89 -4.04
C ASN A 190 -4.06 -8.81 -3.20
N ALA A 191 -4.07 -8.94 -1.87
CA ALA A 191 -3.38 -8.02 -0.99
C ALA A 191 -1.88 -8.14 -1.17
N TRP A 192 -1.17 -7.03 -1.01
CA TRP A 192 0.29 -7.06 -1.01
C TRP A 192 0.80 -7.77 0.25
N ASP A 193 1.48 -8.90 0.09
CA ASP A 193 2.13 -9.60 1.22
C ASP A 193 3.66 -9.60 1.12
N GLY A 194 4.21 -9.27 -0.06
CA GLY A 194 5.64 -9.35 -0.37
C GLY A 194 6.24 -10.77 -0.36
N VAL A 195 5.50 -11.79 0.08
CA VAL A 195 5.96 -13.16 0.30
C VAL A 195 6.31 -13.80 -1.02
N THR A 196 5.41 -13.73 -2.01
CA THR A 196 5.62 -14.34 -3.33
C THR A 196 6.87 -13.77 -4.03
N ILE A 197 7.17 -12.49 -3.81
CA ILE A 197 8.34 -11.84 -4.41
C ILE A 197 9.61 -12.25 -3.68
N ALA A 198 9.57 -12.28 -2.35
CA ALA A 198 10.68 -12.77 -1.55
C ALA A 198 11.03 -14.23 -1.89
N GLU A 199 10.03 -15.10 -2.02
CA GLU A 199 10.22 -16.49 -2.44
C GLU A 199 10.89 -16.58 -3.82
N LYS A 200 10.35 -15.87 -4.83
CA LYS A 200 10.97 -15.83 -6.17
C LYS A 200 12.40 -15.33 -6.14
N PHE A 201 12.68 -14.29 -5.35
CA PHE A 201 14.02 -13.74 -5.20
C PHE A 201 14.98 -14.77 -4.59
N TRP A 202 14.61 -15.39 -3.47
CA TRP A 202 15.46 -16.39 -2.81
C TRP A 202 15.66 -17.64 -3.67
N MET A 203 14.62 -18.12 -4.36
CA MET A 203 14.76 -19.21 -5.34
C MET A 203 15.74 -18.87 -6.47
N SER A 204 15.76 -17.62 -6.94
CA SER A 204 16.70 -17.18 -7.98
C SER A 204 18.16 -17.14 -7.49
N ILE A 205 18.38 -16.81 -6.21
CA ILE A 205 19.70 -16.82 -5.59
C ILE A 205 20.18 -18.25 -5.39
N ASP A 206 19.32 -19.14 -4.90
CA ASP A 206 19.66 -20.54 -4.67
C ASP A 206 19.98 -21.26 -5.97
N GLY A 207 19.17 -21.06 -7.02
CA GLY A 207 19.47 -21.56 -8.36
C GLY A 207 20.76 -20.98 -8.95
N GLY A 208 21.07 -19.71 -8.64
CA GLY A 208 22.34 -19.08 -9.02
C GLY A 208 23.56 -19.68 -8.29
N ARG A 209 23.42 -20.05 -7.02
CA ARG A 209 24.46 -20.71 -6.22
C ARG A 209 24.72 -22.14 -6.71
N GLU A 210 23.66 -22.91 -6.96
CA GLU A 210 23.79 -24.27 -7.50
C GLU A 210 24.47 -24.28 -8.87
N ALA A 211 24.13 -23.33 -9.74
CA ALA A 211 24.76 -23.20 -11.05
C ALA A 211 26.24 -22.77 -10.99
N ALA A 212 26.64 -22.02 -9.95
CA ALA A 212 28.04 -21.65 -9.71
C ALA A 212 28.86 -22.83 -9.18
N ASP A 213 28.28 -23.60 -8.24
CA ASP A 213 28.91 -24.80 -7.67
C ASP A 213 29.09 -25.91 -8.70
N ASP A 214 28.13 -26.11 -9.61
CA ASP A 214 28.24 -27.10 -10.69
C ASP A 214 29.34 -26.74 -11.71
N ARG A 215 29.55 -25.45 -11.98
CA ARG A 215 30.70 -24.99 -12.81
C ARG A 215 32.03 -25.22 -12.12
N MET A 216 32.10 -24.99 -10.80
CA MET A 216 33.32 -25.22 -10.00
C MET A 216 33.66 -26.71 -9.86
N ARG A 217 32.68 -27.63 -9.98
CA ARG A 217 32.92 -29.08 -9.97
C ARG A 217 33.30 -29.66 -11.34
N LYS A 218 32.98 -28.95 -12.43
CA LYS A 218 33.21 -29.41 -13.82
C LYS A 218 34.44 -28.77 -14.47
N GLY A 219 35.10 -27.82 -13.81
CA GLY A 219 36.39 -27.22 -14.22
C GLY A 219 37.54 -27.74 -13.37
#